data_AF-A0A833FW75-F1
#
_entry.id   AF-A0A833FW75-F1
#
_cell.length_a   1.000
_cell.length_b   1.000
_cell.length_c   1.000
_cell.angle_alpha   90.00
_cell.angle_beta   90.00
_cell.angle_gamma   90.00
#
_symmetry.space_group_name_H-M   'P 1'
#
loop_
_entity.id
_entity.type
_entity.pdbx_description
1 polymer ?
#
loop_
_entity_poly.entity_id
_entity_poly.type
_entity_poly.pdbx_seq_one_letter_code
_entity_poly.pdbx_strand_id
1 'polypeptide(L)' 'MKAEIRKIVVSVEETHREMGKAITPPSRKAVAAAVIRNPFAGRYVED' A
#
# COMPACT_ATOMS: atom_id res chain seq x y z
N MET A 1 -17.40 7.99 -9.32
CA MET A 1 -17.70 6.53 -9.22
C MET A 1 -16.92 5.95 -8.04
N LYS A 2 -17.50 5.09 -7.20
CA LYS A 2 -16.77 4.43 -6.10
C LYS A 2 -16.06 3.19 -6.65
N ALA A 3 -14.76 3.02 -6.33
CA ALA A 3 -14.03 1.82 -6.70
C ALA A 3 -14.58 0.60 -5.93
N GLU A 4 -14.79 -0.51 -6.63
CA GLU A 4 -15.19 -1.78 -6.01
C GLU A 4 -13.94 -2.47 -5.44
N ILE A 5 -13.81 -2.47 -4.11
CA ILE A 5 -12.63 -2.96 -3.40
C ILE A 5 -12.81 -4.44 -3.06
N ARG A 6 -11.91 -5.29 -3.53
CA ARG A 6 -11.86 -6.71 -3.19
C ARG A 6 -11.06 -6.99 -1.91
N LYS A 7 -9.95 -6.27 -1.74
CA LYS A 7 -9.02 -6.48 -0.62
C LYS A 7 -8.31 -5.18 -0.29
N ILE A 8 -8.06 -4.97 0.99
CA ILE A 8 -7.16 -3.93 1.51
C ILE A 8 -5.98 -4.63 2.18
N VAL A 9 -4.78 -4.09 1.98
CA VAL A 9 -3.58 -4.46 2.73
C VAL A 9 -2.99 -3.21 3.33
N VAL A 10 -2.69 -3.28 4.62
CA VAL A 10 -1.93 -2.26 5.32
C VAL A 10 -0.70 -2.94 5.89
N SER A 11 0.47 -2.41 5.53
CA SER A 11 1.76 -2.87 6.06
C SER A 11 2.38 -1.74 6.85
N VAL A 12 2.87 -2.06 8.04
CA VAL A 12 3.66 -1.16 8.89
C VAL A 12 5.00 -1.81 9.11
N GLU A 13 6.06 -1.08 8.76
CA GLU A 13 7.45 -1.46 8.98
C GLU A 13 8.03 -0.57 10.07
N GLU A 14 8.76 -1.17 11.00
CA GLU A 14 9.56 -0.45 11.99
C GLU A 14 11.03 -0.79 11.82
N THR A 15 11.90 0.22 11.79
CA THR A 15 13.34 0.03 11.81
C THR A 15 13.88 0.29 13.21
N HIS A 16 14.29 -0.78 13.88
CA HIS A 16 14.82 -0.73 15.26
C HIS A 16 16.35 -0.52 15.28
N ARG A 17 17.05 -0.88 14.19
CA ARG A 17 18.48 -0.67 14.02
C ARG A 17 18.83 -0.37 12.57
N GLU A 18 19.79 0.51 12.35
CA GLU A 18 20.31 0.85 11.03
C GLU A 18 21.80 1.18 11.14
N MET A 19 22.61 0.71 10.18
CA MET A 19 24.07 0.87 10.20
C MET A 19 24.71 0.46 11.54
N GLY A 20 24.20 -0.62 12.15
CA GLY A 20 24.68 -1.17 13.43
C GLY A 20 24.22 -0.41 14.69
N LYS A 21 23.60 0.78 14.54
CA LYS A 21 23.14 1.61 15.65
C LYS A 21 21.66 1.39 15.96
N ALA A 22 21.27 1.50 17.22
CA ALA A 22 19.85 1.48 17.61
C ALA A 22 19.17 2.79 17.20
N ILE A 23 17.94 2.69 16.70
CA ILE A 23 17.07 3.84 16.44
C ILE A 23 16.02 3.88 17.55
N THR A 24 16.01 4.94 18.36
CA THR A 24 15.07 5.10 19.48
C THR A 24 14.53 6.54 19.50
N PRO A 25 13.21 6.73 19.31
CA PRO A 25 12.21 5.69 19.02
C PRO A 25 12.39 5.10 17.61
N PRO A 26 12.00 3.83 17.35
CA PRO A 26 12.09 3.22 16.02
C PRO A 26 11.42 4.08 14.94
N SER A 27 12.06 4.20 13.78
CA SER A 27 11.43 4.86 12.64
C SER A 27 10.36 3.94 12.06
N ARG A 28 9.28 4.52 11.52
CA ARG A 28 8.13 3.76 11.01
C ARG A 28 7.76 4.18 9.60
N LYS A 29 7.45 3.21 8.75
CA LYS A 29 6.90 3.42 7.41
C LYS A 29 5.60 2.63 7.30
N ALA A 30 4.61 3.22 6.64
CA ALA A 30 3.34 2.56 6.41
C ALA A 30 2.95 2.63 4.93
N VAL A 31 2.37 1.55 4.42
CA VAL A 31 1.79 1.48 3.08
C VAL A 31 0.37 0.96 3.21
N ALA A 32 -0.58 1.68 2.62
CA ALA A 32 -1.95 1.22 2.42
C ALA A 32 -2.18 0.99 0.93
N ALA A 33 -2.64 -0.21 0.58
CA ALA A 33 -2.92 -0.59 -0.80
C ALA A 33 -4.29 -1.28 -0.88
N ALA A 34 -4.96 -1.11 -2.03
CA ALA A 34 -6.24 -1.74 -2.31
C ALA A 34 -6.19 -2.48 -3.65
N VAL A 35 -6.79 -3.67 -3.68
CA VAL A 35 -7.09 -4.36 -4.93
C VAL A 35 -8.51 -4.00 -5.34
N ILE A 36 -8.63 -3.36 -6.50
CA ILE A 36 -9.91 -2.89 -7.04
C ILE A 36 -10.29 -3.61 -8.32
N ARG A 37 -11.59 -3.66 -8.61
CA ARG A 37 -12.07 -4.06 -9.94
C ARG A 37 -11.68 -3.01 -10.98
N ASN A 38 -11.08 -3.45 -12.09
CA ASN A 38 -10.86 -2.60 -13.26
C ASN A 38 -12.14 -2.56 -14.13
N PRO A 39 -12.81 -1.40 -14.29
CA PRO A 39 -14.03 -1.28 -15.09
C PRO A 39 -13.81 -1.37 -16.62
N PHE A 40 -12.56 -1.32 -17.07
CA PHE A 40 -12.17 -1.30 -18.47
C PHE A 40 -11.37 -2.55 -18.91
N ALA A 41 -11.25 -3.55 -18.03
CA ALA A 41 -10.56 -4.78 -18.37
C ALA A 41 -11.19 -5.44 -19.62
N GLY A 42 -10.34 -5.80 -20.60
CA GLY A 42 -10.74 -6.57 -21.79
C GLY A 42 -11.38 -5.76 -22.93
N ARG A 43 -11.36 -4.42 -22.89
CA ARG A 43 -11.88 -3.59 -23.98
C ARG A 43 -11.12 -2.27 -24.12
N TYR A 44 -11.15 -1.69 -25.32
CA TYR A 44 -10.78 -0.30 -25.55
C TYR A 44 -11.91 0.62 -25.11
N VAL A 45 -11.57 1.76 -24.52
CA VAL A 45 -12.50 2.76 -24.00
C VAL A 45 -11.92 4.14 -24.33
N GLU A 46 -12.73 4.98 -24.96
CA GLU A 46 -12.48 6.43 -25.11
C GLU A 46 -13.18 7.19 -23.97
N ASP A 47 -12.70 8.38 -23.68
CA ASP A 47 -13.11 9.21 -22.53
C ASP A 47 -14.51 9.85 -22.71
#